data_AF-A0A925AUQ0-F1
#
_entry.id   AF-A0A925AUQ0-F1
#
_cell.length_a   1.000
_cell.length_b   1.000
_cell.length_c   1.000
_cell.angle_alpha   90.00
_cell.angle_beta   90.00
_cell.angle_gamma   90.00
#
_symmetry.space_group_name_H-M   'P 1'
#
loop_
_entity.id
_entity.type
_entity.pdbx_description
1 polymer ?
#
loop_
_entity_poly.entity_id
_entity_poly.type
_entity_poly.pdbx_seq_one_letter_code
_entity_poly.pdbx_strand_id
1 'polypeptide(L)'
;MKTSLKIVALITGIYLSSNLALAGEMQKITGLKTPESAIQAKDGRIFVSEINEFSKDGDGQISVIDQHGNVSVFASGLDDPKGLAIIGDKLYVADKNRVLEVFPDGTWAVYGAQMAFPSTPVFLNDLVADGAGNLYVSDSGSLKDGGQIFKINPNGEVSLVVDSKNPDILAPNGLLMDGKNLLEIDFASGILYRVDLKTGATTKVAEGFGGGDGLVRTKTGKLIISDWKNGKIYQVVGKTAKLIKEGYKASADIVLSNDGKTLIVPDMKAGELDFLPISLFK
;
A
#
# COMPACT_ATOMS: atom_id res chain seq x y z
N MET A 1 39.72 -65.52 46.13
CA MET A 1 39.64 -64.15 45.59
C MET A 1 39.83 -64.19 44.08
N LYS A 2 38.75 -64.09 43.29
CA LYS A 2 38.81 -63.59 41.91
C LYS A 2 37.51 -62.85 41.61
N THR A 3 37.68 -61.60 41.24
CA THR A 3 36.72 -60.50 41.20
C THR A 3 35.89 -60.57 39.92
N SER A 4 34.58 -60.39 40.06
CA SER A 4 33.61 -60.26 38.95
C SER A 4 33.63 -58.86 38.37
N LEU A 5 33.89 -58.72 37.06
CA LEU A 5 33.80 -57.45 36.33
C LEU A 5 32.36 -57.28 35.80
N LYS A 6 31.63 -56.29 36.33
CA LYS A 6 30.32 -55.87 35.79
C LYS A 6 30.56 -54.76 34.75
N ILE A 7 30.15 -55.02 33.51
CA ILE A 7 30.11 -54.01 32.45
C ILE A 7 28.81 -53.21 32.62
N VAL A 8 28.95 -51.90 32.85
CA VAL A 8 27.84 -50.94 32.83
C VAL A 8 27.77 -50.35 31.43
N ALA A 9 26.70 -50.63 30.69
CA ALA A 9 26.43 -49.99 29.41
C ALA A 9 25.78 -48.63 29.67
N LEU A 10 26.45 -47.54 29.28
CA LEU A 10 25.96 -46.18 29.35
C LEU A 10 25.16 -45.88 28.07
N ILE A 11 23.85 -45.77 28.17
CA ILE A 11 22.98 -45.33 27.07
C ILE A 11 22.88 -43.81 27.15
N THR A 12 23.64 -43.10 26.32
CA THR A 12 23.47 -41.65 26.11
C THR A 12 22.32 -41.42 25.14
N GLY A 13 21.14 -41.09 25.67
CA GLY A 13 20.02 -40.59 24.88
C GLY A 13 20.28 -39.14 24.43
N ILE A 14 20.39 -38.94 23.11
CA ILE A 14 20.45 -37.61 22.50
C ILE A 14 19.01 -37.10 22.40
N TYR A 15 18.65 -36.11 23.21
CA TYR A 15 17.41 -35.36 23.02
C TYR A 15 17.64 -34.30 21.94
N LEU A 16 17.17 -34.54 20.71
CA LEU A 16 16.98 -33.46 19.75
C LEU A 16 15.71 -32.68 20.14
N SER A 17 15.88 -31.53 20.79
CA SER A 17 14.81 -30.54 20.90
C SER A 17 14.65 -29.84 19.56
N SER A 18 13.60 -30.19 18.81
CA SER A 18 13.16 -29.41 17.66
C SER A 18 12.59 -28.08 18.16
N ASN A 19 13.35 -26.99 18.01
CA ASN A 19 12.80 -25.64 18.10
C ASN A 19 11.89 -25.43 16.88
N LEU A 20 10.61 -25.73 17.04
CA LEU A 20 9.58 -25.16 16.17
C LEU A 20 9.62 -23.65 16.41
N ALA A 21 10.31 -22.92 15.53
CA ALA A 21 10.16 -21.49 15.44
C ALA A 21 8.70 -21.23 15.06
N LEU A 22 7.87 -20.88 16.05
CA LEU A 22 6.62 -20.21 15.78
C LEU A 22 7.00 -18.95 15.02
N ALA A 23 6.51 -18.80 13.79
CA ALA A 23 6.58 -17.53 13.08
C ALA A 23 5.83 -16.51 13.95
N GLY A 24 6.58 -15.76 14.76
CA GLY A 24 6.02 -14.70 15.58
C GLY A 24 5.34 -13.70 14.67
N GLU A 25 4.16 -13.21 15.08
CA GLU A 25 3.56 -12.06 14.42
C GLU A 25 4.60 -10.93 14.38
N MET A 26 4.80 -10.36 13.20
CA MET A 26 5.73 -9.24 13.06
C MET A 26 5.23 -8.12 13.96
N GLN A 27 6.10 -7.63 14.84
CA GLN A 27 5.72 -6.55 15.74
C GLN A 27 5.46 -5.29 14.92
N LYS A 28 4.53 -4.46 15.43
CA LYS A 28 4.32 -3.12 14.91
C LYS A 28 5.64 -2.37 14.83
N ILE A 29 5.85 -1.68 13.72
CA ILE A 29 6.94 -0.71 13.57
C ILE A 29 6.41 0.65 14.03
N THR A 30 7.22 1.39 14.79
CA THR A 30 6.84 2.68 15.38
C THR A 30 7.90 3.73 15.08
N GLY A 31 7.55 5.00 15.25
CA GLY A 31 8.47 6.13 15.02
C GLY A 31 8.58 6.54 13.55
N LEU A 32 7.69 6.04 12.69
CA LEU A 32 7.55 6.52 11.32
C LEU A 32 6.92 7.93 11.32
N LYS A 33 7.24 8.71 10.31
CA LYS A 33 6.91 10.13 10.17
C LYS A 33 5.80 10.30 9.14
N THR A 34 4.57 10.22 9.61
CA THR A 34 3.38 10.34 8.74
C THR A 34 3.41 9.28 7.62
N PRO A 35 3.49 7.97 7.94
CA PRO A 35 3.56 6.92 6.93
C PRO A 35 2.22 6.83 6.17
N GLU A 36 2.25 6.87 4.84
CA GLU A 36 1.02 6.95 4.03
C GLU A 36 0.74 5.67 3.24
N SER A 37 1.73 5.12 2.54
CA SER A 37 1.61 3.86 1.80
C SER A 37 2.77 2.91 2.13
N ALA A 38 2.54 1.62 1.89
CA ALA A 38 3.54 0.60 2.02
C ALA A 38 3.44 -0.41 0.88
N ILE A 39 4.58 -0.97 0.46
CA ILE A 39 4.62 -2.05 -0.53
C ILE A 39 5.73 -3.04 -0.19
N GLN A 40 5.43 -4.35 -0.30
CA GLN A 40 6.43 -5.39 -0.10
C GLN A 40 7.08 -5.78 -1.44
N ALA A 41 8.40 -5.68 -1.54
CA ALA A 41 9.16 -6.14 -2.69
C ALA A 41 9.32 -7.66 -2.68
N LYS A 42 9.73 -8.22 -3.83
CA LYS A 42 9.89 -9.68 -4.02
C LYS A 42 10.95 -10.29 -3.09
N ASP A 43 11.95 -9.51 -2.68
CA ASP A 43 12.98 -9.93 -1.73
C ASP A 43 12.51 -9.88 -0.26
N GLY A 44 11.26 -9.48 -0.02
CA GLY A 44 10.63 -9.43 1.30
C GLY A 44 10.81 -8.10 2.04
N ARG A 45 11.64 -7.18 1.53
CA ARG A 45 11.74 -5.82 2.09
C ARG A 45 10.41 -5.09 1.93
N ILE A 46 10.07 -4.25 2.90
CA ILE A 46 8.88 -3.40 2.85
C ILE A 46 9.34 -1.96 2.70
N PHE A 47 8.84 -1.28 1.68
CA PHE A 47 9.05 0.14 1.47
C PHE A 47 7.84 0.90 2.01
N VAL A 48 8.09 2.03 2.66
CA VAL A 48 7.04 2.86 3.26
C VAL A 48 7.27 4.30 2.83
N SER A 49 6.26 4.95 2.28
CA SER A 49 6.30 6.38 2.03
C SER A 49 5.99 7.14 3.31
N GLU A 50 6.80 8.14 3.61
CA GLU A 50 6.65 9.00 4.79
C GLU A 50 6.61 10.45 4.34
N ILE A 51 5.43 11.06 4.50
CA ILE A 51 5.20 12.45 4.12
C ILE A 51 6.06 13.40 4.96
N ASN A 52 6.36 13.06 6.21
CA ASN A 52 6.86 14.03 7.21
C ASN A 52 5.87 15.19 7.43
N GLU A 53 6.31 16.42 7.21
CA GLU A 53 5.48 17.62 7.36
C GLU A 53 4.73 17.86 6.06
N PHE A 54 3.40 17.78 6.13
CA PHE A 54 2.55 17.92 4.94
C PHE A 54 2.81 19.25 4.19
N SER A 55 3.00 19.15 2.87
CA SER A 55 3.28 20.25 1.95
C SER A 55 4.63 20.94 2.12
N LYS A 56 5.59 20.32 2.83
CA LYS A 56 6.96 20.83 2.96
C LYS A 56 7.91 20.10 2.01
N ASP A 57 8.31 20.80 0.96
CA ASP A 57 9.19 20.23 -0.06
C ASP A 57 10.55 19.78 0.52
N GLY A 58 11.02 18.64 0.04
CA GLY A 58 12.35 18.09 0.33
C GLY A 58 12.53 17.41 1.69
N ASP A 59 11.50 17.29 2.54
CA ASP A 59 11.62 16.55 3.81
C ASP A 59 10.97 15.16 3.81
N GLY A 60 10.21 14.83 2.76
CA GLY A 60 9.65 13.52 2.51
C GLY A 60 10.72 12.46 2.25
N GLN A 61 10.41 11.22 2.63
CA GLN A 61 11.31 10.08 2.49
C GLN A 61 10.58 8.78 2.14
N ILE A 62 11.33 7.81 1.61
CA ILE A 62 10.93 6.40 1.58
C ILE A 62 11.79 5.66 2.60
N SER A 63 11.16 5.03 3.59
CA SER A 63 11.84 4.07 4.47
C SER A 63 11.83 2.68 3.87
N VAL A 64 12.84 1.88 4.22
CA VAL A 64 12.88 0.44 3.96
C VAL A 64 13.02 -0.33 5.26
N ILE A 65 12.23 -1.39 5.36
CA ILE A 65 12.19 -2.31 6.48
C ILE A 65 12.75 -3.65 5.98
N ASP A 66 13.81 -4.13 6.63
CA ASP A 66 14.41 -5.42 6.29
C ASP A 66 13.61 -6.60 6.88
N GLN A 67 14.04 -7.83 6.58
CA GLN A 67 13.38 -9.05 7.06
C GLN A 67 13.46 -9.24 8.59
N HIS A 68 14.29 -8.45 9.28
CA HIS A 68 14.44 -8.45 10.73
C HIS A 68 13.65 -7.32 11.41
N GLY A 69 12.95 -6.48 10.62
CA GLY A 69 12.21 -5.33 11.13
C GLY A 69 13.05 -4.08 11.35
N ASN A 70 14.32 -4.06 10.90
CA ASN A 70 15.13 -2.85 11.00
C ASN A 70 14.68 -1.82 9.97
N VAL A 71 14.47 -0.59 10.42
CA VAL A 71 14.06 0.53 9.59
C VAL A 71 15.27 1.38 9.21
N SER A 72 15.39 1.76 7.94
CA SER A 72 16.39 2.71 7.46
C SER A 72 15.82 3.57 6.33
N VAL A 73 16.41 4.74 6.09
CA VAL A 73 16.01 5.60 4.96
C VAL A 73 16.55 5.00 3.66
N PHE A 74 15.65 4.76 2.70
CA PHE A 74 16.00 4.27 1.37
C PHE A 74 16.16 5.42 0.37
N ALA A 75 15.23 6.36 0.37
CA ALA A 75 15.29 7.57 -0.45
C ALA A 75 14.85 8.78 0.36
N SER A 76 15.41 9.95 0.06
CA SER A 76 15.13 11.21 0.77
C SER A 76 15.04 12.38 -0.19
N GLY A 77 14.50 13.51 0.28
CA GLY A 77 14.39 14.73 -0.52
C GLY A 77 13.15 14.74 -1.42
N LEU A 78 12.13 13.96 -1.07
CA LEU A 78 10.82 13.96 -1.73
C LEU A 78 9.95 15.06 -1.10
N ASP A 79 8.85 15.43 -1.75
CA ASP A 79 8.04 16.59 -1.34
C ASP A 79 6.81 16.21 -0.51
N ASP A 80 6.05 15.20 -0.93
CA ASP A 80 4.92 14.62 -0.18
C ASP A 80 4.67 13.19 -0.73
N PRO A 81 5.59 12.22 -0.50
CA PRO A 81 5.47 10.88 -1.05
C PRO A 81 4.26 10.14 -0.46
N LYS A 82 3.43 9.57 -1.33
CA LYS A 82 2.21 8.84 -0.99
C LYS A 82 2.20 7.45 -1.61
N GLY A 83 1.30 7.13 -2.52
CA GLY A 83 1.17 5.80 -3.11
C GLY A 83 2.43 5.27 -3.77
N LEU A 84 2.57 3.95 -3.72
CA LEU A 84 3.75 3.20 -4.13
C LEU A 84 3.39 2.07 -5.10
N ALA A 85 4.15 1.95 -6.20
CA ALA A 85 4.12 0.73 -7.03
C ALA A 85 5.52 0.27 -7.41
N ILE A 86 5.67 -1.02 -7.67
CA ILE A 86 6.92 -1.60 -8.15
C ILE A 86 6.76 -2.06 -9.60
N ILE A 87 7.64 -1.59 -10.48
CA ILE A 87 7.79 -2.12 -11.85
C ILE A 87 9.24 -2.56 -12.01
N GLY A 88 9.45 -3.86 -12.22
CA GLY A 88 10.79 -4.43 -12.27
C GLY A 88 11.48 -4.36 -10.89
N ASP A 89 12.62 -3.69 -10.84
CA ASP A 89 13.43 -3.42 -9.64
C ASP A 89 13.30 -1.98 -9.13
N LYS A 90 12.49 -1.16 -9.80
CA LYS A 90 12.26 0.25 -9.44
C LYS A 90 10.97 0.42 -8.65
N LEU A 91 10.98 1.40 -7.77
CA LEU A 91 9.81 1.88 -7.05
C LEU A 91 9.31 3.16 -7.74
N TYR A 92 8.00 3.31 -7.86
CA TYR A 92 7.34 4.50 -8.39
C TYR A 92 6.51 5.13 -7.29
N VAL A 93 6.57 6.45 -7.19
CA VAL A 93 6.02 7.21 -6.06
C VAL A 93 5.17 8.36 -6.57
N ALA A 94 3.95 8.49 -6.05
CA ALA A 94 3.15 9.70 -6.20
C ALA A 94 3.68 10.72 -5.21
N ASP A 95 4.30 11.78 -5.71
CA ASP A 95 5.01 12.76 -4.91
C ASP A 95 4.42 14.15 -5.21
N LYS A 96 3.52 14.60 -4.33
CA LYS A 96 2.80 15.90 -4.44
C LYS A 96 2.06 16.12 -5.77
N ASN A 97 2.77 16.57 -6.81
CA ASN A 97 2.27 16.91 -8.13
C ASN A 97 3.07 16.27 -9.29
N ARG A 98 3.93 15.30 -8.97
CA ARG A 98 4.78 14.55 -9.91
C ARG A 98 4.81 13.07 -9.56
N VAL A 99 5.24 12.25 -10.50
CA VAL A 99 5.57 10.84 -10.27
C VAL A 99 7.07 10.68 -10.35
N LEU A 100 7.66 10.04 -9.34
CA LEU A 100 9.08 9.72 -9.29
C LEU A 100 9.30 8.25 -9.64
N GLU A 101 10.45 7.95 -10.25
CA GLU A 101 11.04 6.62 -10.23
C GLU A 101 12.23 6.62 -9.25
N VAL A 102 12.28 5.64 -8.35
CA VAL A 102 13.35 5.44 -7.39
C VAL A 102 14.10 4.17 -7.79
N PHE A 103 15.41 4.32 -7.96
CA PHE A 103 16.32 3.26 -8.38
C PHE A 103 16.72 2.35 -7.20
N PRO A 104 17.26 1.15 -7.47
CA PRO A 104 17.67 0.22 -6.42
C PRO A 104 18.71 0.76 -5.41
N ASP A 105 19.45 1.80 -5.78
CA ASP A 105 20.43 2.47 -4.93
C ASP A 105 19.84 3.61 -4.08
N GLY A 106 18.53 3.86 -4.16
CA GLY A 106 17.83 4.90 -3.41
C GLY A 106 17.84 6.28 -4.06
N THR A 107 18.59 6.46 -5.17
CA THR A 107 18.48 7.68 -5.97
C THR A 107 17.16 7.70 -6.73
N TRP A 108 16.72 8.88 -7.17
CA TRP A 108 15.46 9.02 -7.88
C TRP A 108 15.54 10.02 -9.03
N ALA A 109 14.64 9.85 -9.99
CA ALA A 109 14.41 10.77 -11.11
C ALA A 109 12.92 11.05 -11.27
N VAL A 110 12.60 12.18 -11.91
CA VAL A 110 11.23 12.51 -12.26
C VAL A 110 10.80 11.66 -13.45
N TYR A 111 9.79 10.79 -13.23
CA TYR A 111 9.23 9.92 -14.26
C TYR A 111 8.04 10.59 -14.97
N GLY A 112 7.16 11.24 -14.20
CA GLY A 112 6.04 12.02 -14.69
C GLY A 112 6.07 13.42 -14.10
N ALA A 113 6.60 14.38 -14.85
CA ALA A 113 6.69 15.75 -14.37
C ALA A 113 5.33 16.47 -14.43
N GLN A 114 5.09 17.44 -13.55
CA GLN A 114 3.81 18.16 -13.44
C GLN A 114 3.30 18.69 -14.80
N MET A 115 4.18 19.23 -15.64
CA MET A 115 3.84 19.79 -16.95
C MET A 115 3.56 18.75 -18.05
N ALA A 116 3.84 17.47 -17.79
CA ALA A 116 3.55 16.39 -18.74
C ALA A 116 2.08 15.94 -18.66
N PHE A 117 1.38 16.25 -17.57
CA PHE A 117 -0.02 15.90 -17.39
C PHE A 117 -0.93 16.76 -18.27
N PRO A 118 -2.00 16.19 -18.85
CA PRO A 118 -2.93 16.93 -19.71
C PRO A 118 -3.70 18.04 -18.98
N SER A 119 -3.73 17.96 -17.64
CA SER A 119 -4.21 19.00 -16.73
C SER A 119 -3.29 19.06 -15.52
N THR A 120 -3.11 20.23 -14.91
CA THR A 120 -2.28 20.39 -13.72
C THR A 120 -2.74 19.46 -12.58
N PRO A 121 -1.88 18.53 -12.12
CA PRO A 121 -2.19 17.73 -10.94
C PRO A 121 -2.35 18.61 -9.70
N VAL A 122 -3.33 18.28 -8.86
CA VAL A 122 -3.61 19.02 -7.62
C VAL A 122 -3.09 18.27 -6.42
N PHE A 123 -3.38 16.97 -6.34
CA PHE A 123 -3.04 16.12 -5.21
C PHE A 123 -2.88 14.66 -5.69
N LEU A 124 -1.75 14.35 -6.33
CA LEU A 124 -1.46 12.96 -6.71
C LEU A 124 -1.37 12.12 -5.44
N ASN A 125 -2.17 11.07 -5.36
CA ASN A 125 -2.34 10.28 -4.13
C ASN A 125 -1.82 8.85 -4.31
N ASP A 126 -2.55 7.98 -5.00
CA ASP A 126 -2.17 6.57 -5.18
C ASP A 126 -1.74 6.27 -6.62
N LEU A 127 -1.01 5.17 -6.81
CA LEU A 127 -0.69 4.63 -8.12
C LEU A 127 -0.58 3.11 -8.16
N VAL A 128 -1.07 2.51 -9.25
CA VAL A 128 -0.98 1.06 -9.48
C VAL A 128 -0.45 0.76 -10.88
N ALA A 129 0.39 -0.27 -10.98
CA ALA A 129 0.92 -0.76 -12.25
C ALA A 129 0.04 -1.86 -12.86
N ASP A 130 -0.10 -1.85 -14.19
CA ASP A 130 -0.58 -3.01 -14.93
C ASP A 130 0.56 -3.95 -15.35
N GLY A 131 0.19 -5.10 -15.93
CA GLY A 131 1.17 -6.10 -16.40
C GLY A 131 2.01 -5.66 -17.61
N ALA A 132 1.69 -4.53 -18.25
CA ALA A 132 2.46 -3.95 -19.34
C ALA A 132 3.38 -2.81 -18.86
N GLY A 133 3.41 -2.50 -17.56
CA GLY A 133 4.20 -1.43 -16.98
C GLY A 133 3.59 -0.04 -17.16
N ASN A 134 2.30 0.07 -17.51
CA ASN A 134 1.62 1.35 -17.38
C ASN A 134 1.31 1.63 -15.91
N LEU A 135 1.44 2.88 -15.49
CA LEU A 135 1.01 3.37 -14.20
C LEU A 135 -0.33 4.09 -14.33
N TYR A 136 -1.26 3.76 -13.44
CA TYR A 136 -2.50 4.51 -13.25
C TYR A 136 -2.35 5.29 -11.96
N VAL A 137 -2.67 6.59 -11.98
CA VAL A 137 -2.37 7.52 -10.89
C VAL A 137 -3.64 8.28 -10.54
N SER A 138 -4.03 8.27 -9.27
CA SER A 138 -5.16 9.07 -8.79
C SER A 138 -4.71 10.47 -8.41
N ASP A 139 -5.51 11.45 -8.77
CA ASP A 139 -5.42 12.83 -8.31
C ASP A 139 -6.68 13.15 -7.51
N SER A 140 -6.57 13.22 -6.19
CA SER A 140 -7.71 13.47 -5.30
C SER A 140 -8.31 14.87 -5.48
N GLY A 141 -7.67 15.74 -6.26
CA GLY A 141 -8.18 17.07 -6.54
C GLY A 141 -8.18 17.98 -5.31
N SER A 142 -9.00 19.02 -5.36
CA SER A 142 -9.15 20.01 -4.29
C SER A 142 -10.20 19.63 -3.22
N LEU A 143 -10.82 18.46 -3.36
CA LEU A 143 -12.07 18.04 -2.69
C LEU A 143 -13.31 18.92 -3.01
N LYS A 144 -13.17 19.89 -3.93
CA LYS A 144 -14.26 20.80 -4.33
C LYS A 144 -14.61 20.71 -5.81
N ASP A 145 -13.62 20.51 -6.65
CA ASP A 145 -13.76 20.60 -8.12
C ASP A 145 -13.73 19.24 -8.83
N GLY A 146 -13.89 18.15 -8.07
CA GLY A 146 -13.70 16.77 -8.54
C GLY A 146 -12.23 16.38 -8.62
N GLY A 147 -11.99 15.08 -8.85
CA GLY A 147 -10.65 14.52 -8.98
C GLY A 147 -10.49 13.75 -10.28
N GLN A 148 -9.29 13.26 -10.55
CA GLN A 148 -8.91 12.73 -11.87
C GLN A 148 -8.13 11.43 -11.75
N ILE A 149 -8.12 10.66 -12.83
CA ILE A 149 -7.26 9.49 -12.95
C ILE A 149 -6.45 9.61 -14.24
N PHE A 150 -5.14 9.52 -14.10
CA PHE A 150 -4.20 9.56 -15.21
C PHE A 150 -3.64 8.17 -15.50
N LYS A 151 -3.08 8.02 -16.71
CA LYS A 151 -2.27 6.88 -17.11
C LYS A 151 -0.94 7.38 -17.64
N ILE A 152 0.16 6.85 -17.11
CA ILE A 152 1.52 7.05 -17.62
C ILE A 152 1.99 5.74 -18.26
N ASN A 153 2.34 5.77 -19.54
CA ASN A 153 2.85 4.57 -20.21
C ASN A 153 4.36 4.37 -19.95
N PRO A 154 4.95 3.22 -20.34
CA PRO A 154 6.39 2.97 -20.16
C PRO A 154 7.34 3.96 -20.85
N ASN A 155 6.84 4.76 -21.81
CA ASN A 155 7.61 5.80 -22.49
C ASN A 155 7.50 7.17 -21.77
N GLY A 156 6.78 7.25 -20.65
CA GLY A 156 6.55 8.48 -19.89
C GLY A 156 5.42 9.36 -20.43
N GLU A 157 4.67 8.91 -21.44
CA GLU A 157 3.54 9.69 -21.96
C GLU A 157 2.35 9.61 -21.01
N VAL A 158 1.81 10.77 -20.63
CA VAL A 158 0.68 10.91 -19.72
C VAL A 158 -0.61 11.13 -20.51
N SER A 159 -1.66 10.40 -20.14
CA SER A 159 -3.00 10.52 -20.72
C SER A 159 -4.06 10.51 -19.64
N LEU A 160 -5.23 11.07 -19.94
CA LEU A 160 -6.37 11.11 -19.03
C LEU A 160 -7.20 9.83 -19.16
N VAL A 161 -7.56 9.21 -18.04
CA VAL A 161 -8.49 8.08 -17.96
C VAL A 161 -9.86 8.55 -17.51
N VAL A 162 -9.91 9.38 -16.47
CA VAL A 162 -11.14 10.03 -15.98
C VAL A 162 -10.89 11.51 -15.70
N ASP A 163 -11.77 12.35 -16.25
CA ASP A 163 -11.78 13.81 -16.12
C ASP A 163 -12.47 14.26 -14.82
N SER A 164 -12.07 15.43 -14.29
CA SER A 164 -12.61 15.97 -13.04
C SER A 164 -14.10 16.31 -13.07
N LYS A 165 -14.70 16.38 -14.26
CA LYS A 165 -16.15 16.58 -14.41
C LYS A 165 -16.94 15.29 -14.28
N ASN A 166 -16.30 14.14 -14.11
CA ASN A 166 -17.01 12.90 -13.83
C ASN A 166 -17.72 13.03 -12.46
N PRO A 167 -19.06 12.93 -12.39
CA PRO A 167 -19.79 13.14 -11.15
C PRO A 167 -19.57 12.06 -10.09
N ASP A 168 -19.00 10.90 -10.46
CA ASP A 168 -18.69 9.80 -9.55
C ASP A 168 -17.29 9.94 -8.92
N ILE A 169 -16.34 10.59 -9.59
CA ILE A 169 -14.94 10.69 -9.16
C ILE A 169 -14.69 12.06 -8.52
N LEU A 170 -14.99 12.16 -7.23
CA LEU A 170 -14.95 13.40 -6.47
C LEU A 170 -13.56 13.68 -5.86
N ALA A 171 -12.92 12.62 -5.36
CA ALA A 171 -11.59 12.62 -4.77
C ALA A 171 -11.02 11.19 -4.82
N PRO A 172 -10.56 10.72 -6.00
CA PRO A 172 -10.05 9.38 -6.13
C PRO A 172 -8.79 9.21 -5.29
N ASN A 173 -8.72 8.07 -4.63
CA ASN A 173 -7.65 7.74 -3.70
C ASN A 173 -7.07 6.38 -4.13
N GLY A 174 -7.23 5.32 -3.32
CA GLY A 174 -6.69 4.00 -3.62
C GLY A 174 -7.15 3.41 -4.95
N LEU A 175 -6.21 2.75 -5.64
CA LEU A 175 -6.40 2.15 -6.95
C LEU A 175 -6.01 0.66 -6.94
N LEU A 176 -6.80 -0.18 -7.63
CA LEU A 176 -6.49 -1.59 -7.80
C LEU A 176 -6.91 -2.10 -9.17
N MET A 177 -5.99 -2.74 -9.90
CA MET A 177 -6.30 -3.34 -11.20
C MET A 177 -7.38 -4.42 -11.12
N ASP A 178 -8.36 -4.37 -12.03
CA ASP A 178 -9.47 -5.33 -12.16
C ASP A 178 -9.64 -5.76 -13.63
N GLY A 179 -8.57 -6.37 -14.17
CA GLY A 179 -8.50 -6.79 -15.57
C GLY A 179 -8.41 -5.60 -16.51
N LYS A 180 -9.44 -5.41 -17.35
CA LYS A 180 -9.56 -4.24 -18.24
C LYS A 180 -10.11 -2.97 -17.55
N ASN A 181 -10.35 -3.07 -16.24
CA ASN A 181 -10.90 -2.00 -15.42
C ASN A 181 -9.92 -1.66 -14.29
N LEU A 182 -10.22 -0.55 -13.63
CA LEU A 182 -9.66 -0.18 -12.33
C LEU A 182 -10.77 -0.27 -11.28
N LEU A 183 -10.45 -0.73 -10.08
CA LEU A 183 -11.23 -0.40 -8.89
C LEU A 183 -10.63 0.86 -8.28
N GLU A 184 -11.48 1.79 -7.93
CA GLU A 184 -11.11 3.07 -7.34
C GLU A 184 -12.00 3.30 -6.13
N ILE A 185 -11.39 3.62 -4.99
CA ILE A 185 -12.11 4.01 -3.78
C ILE A 185 -12.05 5.52 -3.62
N ASP A 186 -13.23 6.14 -3.66
CA ASP A 186 -13.33 7.58 -3.64
C ASP A 186 -13.39 8.09 -2.18
N PHE A 187 -12.43 8.94 -1.83
CA PHE A 187 -12.26 9.43 -0.45
C PHE A 187 -13.39 10.36 0.01
N ALA A 188 -13.98 11.11 -0.92
CA ALA A 188 -15.00 12.11 -0.59
C ALA A 188 -16.39 11.48 -0.44
N SER A 189 -16.77 10.61 -1.39
CA SER A 189 -18.08 9.96 -1.43
C SER A 189 -18.14 8.67 -0.61
N GLY A 190 -17.00 7.99 -0.39
CA GLY A 190 -16.98 6.73 0.32
C GLY A 190 -17.55 5.57 -0.49
N ILE A 191 -17.43 5.65 -1.82
CA ILE A 191 -17.95 4.69 -2.78
C ILE A 191 -16.76 4.01 -3.47
N LEU A 192 -16.83 2.68 -3.57
CA LEU A 192 -15.95 1.90 -4.42
C LEU A 192 -16.55 1.85 -5.83
N TYR A 193 -15.85 2.41 -6.81
CA TYR A 193 -16.20 2.36 -8.21
C TYR A 193 -15.36 1.33 -8.97
N ARG A 194 -15.93 0.82 -10.06
CA ARG A 194 -15.20 0.17 -11.14
C ARG A 194 -15.17 1.13 -12.33
N VAL A 195 -13.97 1.42 -12.83
CA VAL A 195 -13.71 2.32 -13.95
C VAL A 195 -13.27 1.50 -15.15
N ASP A 196 -13.98 1.56 -16.28
CA ASP A 196 -13.53 0.96 -17.53
C ASP A 196 -12.37 1.78 -18.13
N LEU A 197 -11.18 1.18 -18.23
CA LEU A 197 -9.95 1.89 -18.60
C LEU A 197 -9.93 2.44 -20.02
N LYS A 198 -10.84 1.98 -20.90
CA LYS A 198 -10.93 2.45 -22.28
C LYS A 198 -11.85 3.66 -22.40
N THR A 199 -12.90 3.70 -21.59
CA THR A 199 -14.00 4.68 -21.73
C THR A 199 -14.07 5.68 -20.59
N GLY A 200 -13.41 5.41 -19.47
CA GLY A 200 -13.54 6.20 -18.23
C GLY A 200 -14.90 6.02 -17.53
N ALA A 201 -15.75 5.10 -18.02
CA ALA A 201 -17.08 4.88 -17.47
C ALA A 201 -17.00 4.24 -16.09
N THR A 202 -17.74 4.80 -15.14
CA THR A 202 -17.80 4.37 -13.74
C THR A 202 -19.01 3.46 -13.49
N THR A 203 -18.85 2.52 -12.57
CA THR A 203 -19.95 1.68 -12.06
C THR A 203 -19.76 1.49 -10.56
N LYS A 204 -20.74 1.88 -9.76
CA LYS A 204 -20.74 1.66 -8.32
C LYS A 204 -20.67 0.16 -7.99
N VAL A 205 -19.68 -0.24 -7.21
CA VAL A 205 -19.47 -1.62 -6.74
C VAL A 205 -19.98 -1.77 -5.31
N ALA A 206 -19.59 -0.87 -4.42
CA ALA A 206 -19.96 -0.87 -3.01
C ALA A 206 -19.92 0.53 -2.42
N GLU A 207 -20.55 0.72 -1.26
CA GLU A 207 -20.58 2.00 -0.54
C GLU A 207 -20.57 1.81 0.98
N GLY A 208 -20.44 2.92 1.70
CA GLY A 208 -20.48 2.95 3.17
C GLY A 208 -19.11 3.11 3.83
N PHE A 209 -18.10 3.57 3.09
CA PHE A 209 -16.79 3.95 3.62
C PHE A 209 -16.82 5.45 3.99
N GLY A 210 -16.15 5.89 5.06
CA GLY A 210 -16.22 7.31 5.48
C GLY A 210 -15.17 8.21 4.82
N GLY A 211 -13.95 7.69 4.68
CA GLY A 211 -12.87 8.28 3.89
C GLY A 211 -12.00 7.15 3.39
N GLY A 212 -12.52 6.44 2.37
CA GLY A 212 -11.82 5.31 1.78
C GLY A 212 -10.47 5.74 1.23
N ASP A 213 -9.43 4.98 1.56
CA ASP A 213 -8.04 5.33 1.27
C ASP A 213 -7.43 4.21 0.41
N GLY A 214 -6.80 3.19 0.99
CA GLY A 214 -6.28 2.03 0.28
C GLY A 214 -7.27 0.89 0.06
N LEU A 215 -6.97 0.03 -0.91
CA LEU A 215 -7.73 -1.21 -1.16
C LEU A 215 -6.87 -2.38 -1.66
N VAL A 216 -7.21 -3.59 -1.23
CA VAL A 216 -6.58 -4.84 -1.69
C VAL A 216 -7.59 -5.92 -2.00
N ARG A 217 -7.19 -6.89 -2.84
CA ARG A 217 -7.94 -8.13 -3.09
C ARG A 217 -7.18 -9.32 -2.52
N THR A 218 -7.78 -10.04 -1.58
CA THR A 218 -7.20 -11.28 -1.04
C THR A 218 -7.18 -12.38 -2.10
N LYS A 219 -6.40 -13.44 -1.86
CA LYS A 219 -6.38 -14.66 -2.71
C LYS A 219 -7.75 -15.34 -2.84
N THR A 220 -8.65 -15.14 -1.88
CA THR A 220 -10.02 -15.65 -1.91
C THR A 220 -11.01 -14.70 -2.59
N GLY A 221 -10.53 -13.57 -3.12
CA GLY A 221 -11.34 -12.58 -3.83
C GLY A 221 -12.06 -11.57 -2.92
N LYS A 222 -11.79 -11.57 -1.60
CA LYS A 222 -12.35 -10.55 -0.70
C LYS A 222 -11.69 -9.21 -0.99
N LEU A 223 -12.48 -8.15 -1.13
CA LEU A 223 -11.99 -6.77 -1.19
C LEU A 223 -11.93 -6.21 0.22
N ILE A 224 -10.77 -5.69 0.59
CA ILE A 224 -10.51 -5.04 1.88
C ILE A 224 -10.19 -3.57 1.58
N ILE A 225 -10.77 -2.66 2.35
CA ILE A 225 -10.63 -1.21 2.16
C ILE A 225 -10.30 -0.57 3.51
N SER A 226 -9.34 0.34 3.54
CA SER A 226 -9.08 1.18 4.70
C SER A 226 -9.91 2.46 4.67
N ASP A 227 -10.19 3.00 5.86
CA ASP A 227 -10.92 4.24 6.06
C ASP A 227 -10.07 5.16 6.94
N TRP A 228 -9.37 6.07 6.29
CA TRP A 228 -8.43 6.99 6.91
C TRP A 228 -9.11 7.91 7.92
N LYS A 229 -10.30 8.43 7.59
CA LYS A 229 -11.02 9.39 8.45
C LYS A 229 -11.42 8.77 9.77
N ASN A 230 -11.80 7.49 9.77
CA ASN A 230 -12.37 6.82 10.93
C ASN A 230 -11.42 5.80 11.59
N GLY A 231 -10.24 5.54 11.00
CA GLY A 231 -9.27 4.59 11.54
C GLY A 231 -9.78 3.15 11.53
N LYS A 232 -10.42 2.74 10.42
CA LYS A 232 -11.12 1.46 10.29
C LYS A 232 -10.69 0.71 9.03
N ILE A 233 -10.78 -0.62 9.10
CA ILE A 233 -10.62 -1.52 7.97
C ILE A 233 -11.92 -2.27 7.75
N TYR A 234 -12.39 -2.30 6.51
CA TYR A 234 -13.64 -2.91 6.10
C TYR A 234 -13.42 -4.02 5.07
N GLN A 235 -14.33 -4.99 5.04
CA GLN A 235 -14.51 -5.94 3.94
C GLN A 235 -15.70 -5.47 3.11
N VAL A 236 -15.61 -5.56 1.78
CA VAL A 236 -16.80 -5.49 0.94
C VAL A 236 -17.58 -6.80 1.08
N VAL A 237 -18.86 -6.72 1.48
CA VAL A 237 -19.79 -7.86 1.52
C VAL A 237 -21.07 -7.47 0.79
N GLY A 238 -21.33 -8.13 -0.35
CA GLY A 238 -22.38 -7.68 -1.26
C GLY A 238 -22.01 -6.32 -1.87
N LYS A 239 -22.75 -5.26 -1.51
CA LYS A 239 -22.51 -3.88 -1.97
C LYS A 239 -22.21 -2.91 -0.83
N THR A 240 -21.87 -3.41 0.36
CA THR A 240 -21.69 -2.59 1.56
C THR A 240 -20.39 -2.91 2.30
N ALA A 241 -19.96 -1.96 3.13
CA ALA A 241 -18.84 -2.11 4.04
C ALA A 241 -19.22 -2.95 5.29
N LYS A 242 -18.46 -4.01 5.57
CA LYS A 242 -18.50 -4.78 6.83
C LYS A 242 -17.23 -4.51 7.62
N LEU A 243 -17.35 -4.00 8.85
CA LEU A 243 -16.19 -3.71 9.70
C LEU A 243 -15.40 -4.99 10.01
N ILE A 244 -14.06 -4.89 9.91
CA ILE A 244 -13.12 -5.97 10.28
C ILE A 244 -12.26 -5.55 11.48
N LYS A 245 -11.74 -4.32 11.43
CA LYS A 245 -10.80 -3.80 12.42
C LYS A 245 -11.03 -2.30 12.63
N GLU A 246 -10.84 -1.84 13.84
CA GLU A 246 -10.86 -0.43 14.22
C GLU A 246 -9.79 -0.13 15.27
N GLY A 247 -9.63 1.16 15.57
CA GLY A 247 -8.74 1.67 16.61
C GLY A 247 -7.48 2.35 16.09
N TYR A 248 -7.33 2.51 14.78
CA TYR A 248 -6.26 3.30 14.18
C TYR A 248 -6.53 4.80 14.38
N LYS A 249 -5.47 5.62 14.39
CA LYS A 249 -5.60 7.08 14.38
C LYS A 249 -5.94 7.61 12.99
N ALA A 250 -5.36 7.00 11.96
CA ALA A 250 -5.72 7.17 10.57
C ALA A 250 -5.13 6.00 9.77
N SER A 251 -5.93 4.96 9.49
CA SER A 251 -5.51 3.85 8.63
C SER A 251 -5.47 4.33 7.19
N ALA A 252 -4.28 4.63 6.69
CA ALA A 252 -4.04 5.12 5.33
C ALA A 252 -4.09 3.96 4.33
N ASP A 253 -3.22 3.95 3.31
CA ASP A 253 -3.23 2.92 2.28
C ASP A 253 -2.95 1.52 2.88
N ILE A 254 -3.22 0.44 2.14
CA ILE A 254 -3.03 -0.93 2.65
C ILE A 254 -2.49 -1.85 1.56
N VAL A 255 -1.61 -2.76 1.97
CA VAL A 255 -1.04 -3.76 1.05
C VAL A 255 -1.07 -5.16 1.66
N LEU A 256 -1.12 -6.18 0.80
CA LEU A 256 -0.89 -7.56 1.22
C LEU A 256 0.59 -7.89 1.15
N SER A 257 1.08 -8.57 2.18
CA SER A 257 2.32 -9.34 2.09
C SER A 257 2.31 -10.29 0.88
N ASN A 258 3.49 -10.62 0.35
CA ASN A 258 3.66 -11.47 -0.83
C ASN A 258 2.98 -12.85 -0.70
N ASP A 259 2.95 -13.41 0.51
CA ASP A 259 2.27 -14.69 0.75
C ASP A 259 0.75 -14.54 0.93
N GLY A 260 0.26 -13.31 0.99
CA GLY A 260 -1.15 -12.93 1.10
C GLY A 260 -1.77 -13.20 2.46
N LYS A 261 -0.97 -13.47 3.51
CA LYS A 261 -1.46 -13.82 4.85
C LYS A 261 -1.52 -12.66 5.81
N THR A 262 -0.79 -11.59 5.52
CA THR A 262 -0.73 -10.39 6.36
C THR A 262 -1.17 -9.18 5.56
N LEU A 263 -2.09 -8.39 6.11
CA LEU A 263 -2.38 -7.02 5.69
C LEU A 263 -1.43 -6.07 6.42
N ILE A 264 -0.72 -5.25 5.67
CA ILE A 264 0.20 -4.23 6.19
C ILE A 264 -0.57 -2.90 6.17
N VAL A 265 -0.62 -2.21 7.31
CA VAL A 265 -1.47 -1.03 7.51
C VAL A 265 -0.64 0.11 8.13
N PRO A 266 -0.33 1.19 7.40
CA PRO A 266 0.15 2.45 7.96
C PRO A 266 -0.95 3.10 8.82
N ASP A 267 -0.67 3.29 10.10
CA ASP A 267 -1.44 4.19 10.96
C ASP A 267 -0.78 5.57 10.94
N MET A 268 -1.13 6.35 9.92
CA MET A 268 -0.42 7.55 9.50
C MET A 268 -0.25 8.56 10.65
N LYS A 269 -1.31 8.81 11.43
CA LYS A 269 -1.27 9.76 12.54
C LYS A 269 -0.62 9.20 13.81
N ALA A 270 -0.49 7.88 13.92
CA ALA A 270 0.24 7.26 15.01
C ALA A 270 1.75 7.13 14.73
N GLY A 271 2.16 7.24 13.46
CA GLY A 271 3.54 6.98 13.07
C GLY A 271 3.90 5.49 13.19
N GLU A 272 2.94 4.61 12.88
CA GLU A 272 3.08 3.16 13.02
C GLU A 272 2.82 2.43 11.70
N LEU A 273 3.43 1.25 11.55
CA LEU A 273 3.06 0.24 10.56
C LEU A 273 2.62 -1.03 11.29
N ASP A 274 1.37 -1.43 11.07
CA ASP A 274 0.75 -2.60 11.69
C ASP A 274 0.69 -3.78 10.73
N PHE A 275 0.70 -4.99 11.29
CA PHE A 275 0.71 -6.26 10.56
C PHE A 275 -0.45 -7.12 11.02
N LEU A 276 -1.56 -7.08 10.28
CA LEU A 276 -2.77 -7.83 10.62
C LEU A 276 -2.83 -9.18 9.90
N PRO A 277 -2.88 -10.31 10.61
CA PRO A 277 -3.13 -11.60 9.98
C PRO A 277 -4.54 -11.65 9.34
N ILE A 278 -4.60 -11.96 8.05
CA ILE A 278 -5.86 -12.11 7.29
C ILE A 278 -6.74 -13.23 7.87
N SER A 279 -6.17 -14.21 8.57
CA SER A 279 -6.92 -15.26 9.26
C SER A 279 -7.88 -14.74 10.34
N LEU A 280 -7.70 -13.49 10.79
CA LEU A 280 -8.61 -12.84 11.72
C LEU A 280 -9.89 -12.32 11.04
N PHE A 281 -9.92 -12.27 9.71
CA PHE A 281 -11.03 -11.68 8.93
C PHE A 281 -12.12 -12.73 8.68
N LYS A 282 -12.93 -12.99 9.71
CA LYS A 282 -14.05 -13.93 9.68
C LYS A 282 -15.27 -13.37 8.93
#